data_AF-A0A1S3YN74-F1
#
_entry.id   AF-A0A1S3YN74-F1
#
_cell.length_a   1.000
_cell.length_b   1.000
_cell.length_c   1.000
_cell.angle_alpha   90.00
_cell.angle_beta   90.00
_cell.angle_gamma   90.00
#
_symmetry.space_group_name_H-M   'P 1'
#
loop_
_entity.id
_entity.type
_entity.pdbx_description
1 polymer ?
#
loop_
_entity_poly.entity_id
_entity_poly.type
_entity_poly.pdbx_seq_one_letter_code
_entity_poly.pdbx_strand_id
1 'polypeptide(L)'
;MGGPFRLYGEPVVEACADSGWDYLDICGEPEFMERMEVKYREKAVDMGSLIVSACGFDSVPAELGLMFNSRQWLPPAVPNQVEAYLSLEADKRIVGNFAAYESAVLGVANADKLQELRRSRPKRPRPVIPGPRPPKGPLPDHLKEVGVWAVKLPSTDAIVVRRTLSCLAENPGGLPDVKESTEQIERREAFWSTIKLAHFGVKIASKSLLGVIRFITVGVFIGLFGKTGIGRWLLLKFPSLFSLGWFRKKGPTEDEVACINTLPYHNALHK
;
A
#
# COMPACT_ATOMS: atom_id res chain seq x y z
N MET A 1 3.28 -7.41 7.72
CA MET A 1 3.95 -6.09 7.71
C MET A 1 5.00 -6.05 8.82
N GLY A 2 6.26 -5.78 8.45
CA GLY A 2 7.34 -5.47 9.40
C GLY A 2 7.39 -3.96 9.69
N GLY A 3 8.20 -3.54 10.67
CA GLY A 3 8.36 -2.13 11.02
C GLY A 3 8.60 -1.91 12.52
N PRO A 4 8.69 -0.65 12.99
CA PRO A 4 8.53 0.58 12.20
C PRO A 4 9.79 0.96 11.39
N PHE A 5 9.67 0.98 10.06
CA PHE A 5 10.78 1.27 9.13
C PHE A 5 11.28 2.71 9.27
N ARG A 6 10.40 3.67 9.56
CA ARG A 6 10.83 5.06 9.81
C ARG A 6 11.88 5.24 10.90
N LEU A 7 11.94 4.31 11.86
CA LEU A 7 12.86 4.41 13.00
C LEU A 7 14.17 3.68 12.70
N TYR A 8 14.12 2.60 11.93
CA TYR A 8 15.23 1.63 11.84
C TYR A 8 15.67 1.30 10.41
N GLY A 9 14.91 1.69 9.39
CA GLY A 9 15.14 1.28 8.00
C GLY A 9 16.22 2.10 7.28
N GLU A 10 16.40 3.36 7.65
CA GLU A 10 17.30 4.27 6.92
C GLU A 10 18.77 3.82 6.92
N PRO A 11 19.37 3.34 8.02
CA PRO A 11 20.75 2.84 7.99
C PRO A 11 20.98 1.70 6.98
N VAL A 12 19.95 0.87 6.73
CA VAL A 12 20.04 -0.23 5.76
C VAL A 12 19.98 0.33 4.33
N VAL A 13 19.05 1.26 4.07
CA VAL A 13 18.94 1.94 2.77
C VAL A 13 20.23 2.67 2.44
N GLU A 14 20.79 3.38 3.42
CA GLU A 14 22.06 4.10 3.28
C GLU A 14 23.20 3.16 2.93
N ALA A 15 23.39 2.07 3.69
CA ALA A 15 24.45 1.11 3.42
C ALA A 15 24.34 0.49 2.00
N CYS A 16 23.13 0.17 1.55
CA CYS A 16 22.87 -0.32 0.19
C CYS A 16 23.20 0.75 -0.87
N ALA A 17 22.71 1.98 -0.69
CA ALA A 17 22.96 3.09 -1.61
C ALA A 17 24.46 3.43 -1.69
N ASP A 18 25.17 3.42 -0.57
CA ASP A 18 26.60 3.69 -0.44
C ASP A 18 27.47 2.64 -1.11
N SER A 19 27.01 1.39 -1.08
CA SER A 19 27.76 0.24 -1.56
C SER A 19 27.36 -0.19 -2.99
N GLY A 20 26.37 0.48 -3.60
CA GLY A 20 25.84 0.11 -4.91
C GLY A 20 25.07 -1.21 -4.93
N TRP A 21 24.49 -1.61 -3.80
CA TRP A 21 23.64 -2.81 -3.71
C TRP A 21 22.17 -2.43 -3.78
N ASP A 22 21.38 -3.35 -4.34
CA ASP A 22 19.93 -3.21 -4.38
C ASP A 22 19.33 -3.34 -2.96
N TYR A 23 18.31 -2.54 -2.70
CA TYR A 23 17.50 -2.56 -1.49
C TYR A 23 16.04 -2.88 -1.83
N LEU A 24 15.46 -3.81 -1.06
CA LEU A 24 14.07 -4.21 -1.16
C LEU A 24 13.44 -4.25 0.24
N ASP A 25 12.22 -3.73 0.38
CA ASP A 25 11.45 -3.87 1.62
C ASP A 25 9.96 -4.17 1.43
N ILE A 26 9.30 -4.52 2.53
CA ILE A 26 7.85 -4.68 2.65
C ILE A 26 7.20 -3.51 3.40
N CYS A 27 7.80 -2.32 3.31
CA CYS A 27 7.39 -1.14 4.06
C CYS A 27 6.01 -0.64 3.62
N GLY A 28 5.16 -0.38 4.61
CA GLY A 28 3.85 0.24 4.42
C GLY A 28 3.78 1.66 4.99
N GLU A 29 4.89 2.39 5.05
CA GLU A 29 4.98 3.72 5.68
C GLU A 29 5.31 4.81 4.63
N PRO A 30 4.33 5.57 4.14
CA PRO A 30 4.53 6.49 3.00
C PRO A 30 5.56 7.59 3.26
N GLU A 31 5.67 8.06 4.51
CA GLU A 31 6.68 9.06 4.88
C GLU A 31 8.09 8.53 4.73
N PHE A 32 8.37 7.34 5.25
CA PHE A 32 9.67 6.69 5.07
C PHE A 32 9.98 6.48 3.59
N MET A 33 9.04 5.90 2.83
CA MET A 33 9.24 5.61 1.40
C MET A 33 9.54 6.86 0.58
N GLU A 34 8.80 7.95 0.79
CA GLU A 34 9.04 9.21 0.07
C GLU A 34 10.33 9.90 0.53
N ARG A 35 10.70 9.78 1.80
CA ARG A 35 11.94 10.34 2.33
C ARG A 35 13.17 9.60 1.81
N MET A 36 13.15 8.27 1.76
CA MET A 36 14.23 7.45 1.20
C MET A 36 14.43 7.74 -0.28
N GLU A 37 13.34 7.83 -1.05
CA GLU A 37 13.40 8.24 -2.46
C GLU A 37 14.06 9.61 -2.62
N VAL A 38 13.67 10.61 -1.83
CA VAL A 38 14.27 11.95 -1.96
C VAL A 38 15.75 11.96 -1.56
N LYS A 39 16.11 11.25 -0.50
CA LYS A 39 17.48 11.28 0.05
C LYS A 39 18.47 10.48 -0.79
N TYR A 40 18.06 9.33 -1.33
CA TYR A 40 18.98 8.35 -1.91
C TYR A 40 18.83 8.14 -3.42
N ARG A 41 17.83 8.73 -4.09
CA ARG A 41 17.63 8.53 -5.53
C ARG A 41 18.86 8.88 -6.37
N GLU A 42 19.44 10.06 -6.18
CA GLU A 42 20.60 10.50 -6.99
C GLU A 42 21.78 9.54 -6.79
N LYS A 43 22.09 9.22 -5.53
CA LYS A 43 23.15 8.28 -5.18
C LYS A 43 22.92 6.87 -5.75
N ALA A 44 21.70 6.36 -5.66
CA ALA A 44 21.35 5.04 -6.22
C ALA A 44 21.51 5.02 -7.74
N VAL A 45 21.14 6.11 -8.43
CA VAL A 45 21.38 6.27 -9.88
C VAL A 45 22.87 6.27 -10.20
N ASP A 46 23.66 7.07 -9.48
CA ASP A 46 25.11 7.18 -9.70
C ASP A 46 25.84 5.85 -9.48
N MET A 47 25.41 5.09 -8.47
CA MET A 47 25.98 3.79 -8.13
C MET A 47 25.40 2.63 -8.95
N GLY A 48 24.33 2.88 -9.72
CA GLY A 48 23.64 1.86 -10.51
C GLY A 48 22.88 0.82 -9.68
N SER A 49 22.33 1.22 -8.53
CA SER A 49 21.54 0.35 -7.65
C SER A 49 20.07 0.75 -7.57
N LEU A 50 19.22 -0.19 -7.16
CA LEU A 50 17.78 -0.01 -7.00
C LEU A 50 17.40 0.14 -5.52
N ILE A 51 16.45 1.03 -5.24
CA ILE A 51 15.81 1.15 -3.91
C ILE A 51 14.32 0.98 -4.13
N VAL A 52 13.79 -0.19 -3.77
CA VAL A 52 12.41 -0.58 -4.03
C VAL A 52 11.69 -0.83 -2.70
N SER A 53 10.69 -0.01 -2.41
CA SER A 53 9.84 -0.19 -1.22
C SER A 53 8.47 -0.76 -1.56
N ALA A 54 7.79 -1.28 -0.53
CA ALA A 54 6.42 -1.78 -0.60
C ALA A 54 6.24 -3.04 -1.47
N CYS A 55 7.20 -3.96 -1.41
CA CYS A 55 7.16 -5.26 -2.09
C CYS A 55 6.46 -6.34 -1.25
N GLY A 56 5.49 -5.93 -0.43
CA GLY A 56 4.71 -6.79 0.43
C GLY A 56 3.34 -7.17 -0.14
N PHE A 57 2.64 -8.04 0.59
CA PHE A 57 1.32 -8.54 0.25
C PHE A 57 0.25 -7.45 0.06
N ASP A 58 0.34 -6.32 0.74
CA ASP A 58 -0.70 -5.30 0.61
C ASP A 58 -0.58 -4.54 -0.73
N SER A 59 0.66 -4.26 -1.15
CA SER A 59 0.94 -3.35 -2.26
C SER A 59 1.16 -4.06 -3.60
N VAL A 60 1.81 -5.23 -3.63
CA VAL A 60 2.07 -5.97 -4.89
C VAL A 60 0.76 -6.41 -5.57
N PRO A 61 -0.21 -7.05 -4.89
CA PRO A 61 -1.49 -7.42 -5.50
C PRO A 61 -2.34 -6.20 -5.90
N ALA A 62 -2.25 -5.09 -5.16
CA ALA A 62 -2.95 -3.85 -5.52
C ALA A 62 -2.44 -3.30 -6.87
N GLU A 63 -1.12 -3.28 -7.06
CA GLU A 63 -0.50 -2.80 -8.29
C GLU A 63 -0.72 -3.75 -9.47
N LEU A 64 -0.41 -5.03 -9.29
CA LEU A 64 -0.62 -6.05 -10.32
C LEU A 64 -2.10 -6.19 -10.68
N GLY A 65 -3.01 -6.10 -9.69
CA GLY A 65 -4.44 -6.14 -9.89
C GLY A 65 -4.96 -4.97 -10.71
N LEU A 66 -4.48 -3.75 -10.45
CA LEU A 66 -4.76 -2.59 -11.28
C LEU A 66 -4.23 -2.82 -12.71
N MET A 67 -2.96 -3.18 -12.84
CA MET A 67 -2.31 -3.35 -14.15
C MET A 67 -3.05 -4.40 -14.98
N PHE A 68 -3.34 -5.56 -14.40
CA PHE A 68 -4.11 -6.62 -15.02
C PHE A 68 -5.48 -6.12 -15.47
N ASN A 69 -6.25 -5.50 -14.58
CA ASN A 69 -7.60 -5.00 -14.89
C ASN A 69 -7.57 -3.96 -16.01
N SER A 70 -6.61 -3.03 -15.96
CA SER A 70 -6.52 -1.93 -16.93
C SER A 70 -6.29 -2.39 -18.37
N ARG A 71 -5.59 -3.51 -18.53
CA ARG A 71 -5.27 -4.10 -19.83
C ARG A 71 -6.45 -4.81 -20.48
N GLN A 72 -7.45 -5.25 -19.71
CA GLN A 72 -8.58 -6.02 -20.23
C GLN A 72 -9.53 -5.18 -21.10
N TRP A 73 -9.45 -3.85 -21.01
CA TRP A 73 -10.32 -2.96 -21.76
C TRP A 73 -9.80 -2.74 -23.18
N LEU A 74 -10.65 -2.97 -24.20
CA LEU A 74 -10.31 -2.72 -25.60
C LEU A 74 -10.71 -1.30 -26.02
N PRO A 75 -9.89 -0.59 -26.80
CA PRO A 75 -10.25 0.72 -27.34
C PRO A 75 -11.61 0.70 -28.06
N PRO A 76 -12.43 1.77 -27.94
CA PRO A 76 -12.15 3.02 -27.22
C PRO A 76 -12.43 2.96 -25.71
N ALA A 77 -12.84 1.81 -25.18
CA ALA A 77 -13.17 1.68 -23.76
C ALA A 77 -11.90 1.70 -22.88
N VAL A 78 -12.00 2.43 -21.76
CA VAL A 78 -10.93 2.56 -20.77
C VAL A 78 -11.54 2.54 -19.36
N PRO A 79 -10.84 1.99 -18.35
CA PRO A 79 -11.32 2.04 -16.98
C PRO A 79 -11.29 3.47 -16.45
N ASN A 80 -12.41 3.94 -15.89
CA ASN A 80 -12.42 5.21 -15.15
C ASN A 80 -11.94 5.01 -13.71
N GLN A 81 -12.38 3.94 -13.04
CA GLN A 81 -12.07 3.65 -11.64
C GLN A 81 -11.84 2.15 -11.42
N VAL A 82 -10.87 1.83 -10.57
CA VAL A 82 -10.61 0.50 -10.04
C VAL A 82 -10.61 0.58 -8.52
N GLU A 83 -11.46 -0.21 -7.88
CA GLU A 83 -11.52 -0.32 -6.42
C GLU A 83 -11.09 -1.72 -5.99
N ALA A 84 -10.04 -1.80 -5.17
CA ALA A 84 -9.63 -3.04 -4.53
C ALA A 84 -10.36 -3.19 -3.18
N TYR A 85 -10.95 -4.36 -2.96
CA TYR A 85 -11.62 -4.70 -1.71
C TYR A 85 -10.79 -5.73 -0.95
N LEU A 86 -10.24 -5.32 0.20
CA LEU A 86 -9.48 -6.19 1.10
C LEU A 86 -10.41 -6.77 2.16
N SER A 87 -10.62 -8.08 2.10
CA SER A 87 -11.28 -8.84 3.17
C SER A 87 -10.25 -9.71 3.86
N LEU A 88 -10.25 -9.70 5.20
CA LEU A 88 -9.41 -10.58 6.01
C LEU A 88 -10.29 -11.70 6.57
N GLU A 89 -9.88 -12.95 6.35
CA GLU A 89 -10.57 -14.13 6.83
C GLU A 89 -9.59 -15.00 7.64
N ALA A 90 -10.06 -15.51 8.78
CA ALA A 90 -9.31 -16.43 9.64
C ALA A 90 -10.31 -17.35 10.32
N ASP A 91 -9.96 -18.63 10.49
CA ASP A 91 -10.90 -19.63 11.01
C ASP A 91 -11.30 -19.36 12.47
N LYS A 92 -10.40 -18.77 13.25
CA LYS A 92 -10.63 -18.44 14.67
C LYS A 92 -10.73 -16.94 14.89
N ARG A 93 -9.64 -16.22 14.58
CA ARG A 93 -9.54 -14.78 14.86
C ARG A 93 -8.48 -14.13 13.99
N ILE A 94 -8.79 -12.96 13.46
CA ILE A 94 -7.80 -12.09 12.83
C ILE A 94 -6.95 -11.46 13.94
N VAL A 95 -5.66 -11.73 13.94
CA VAL A 95 -4.69 -11.10 14.84
C VAL A 95 -3.57 -10.49 14.02
N GLY A 96 -3.33 -9.20 14.21
CA GLY A 96 -2.29 -8.46 13.53
C GLY A 96 -1.01 -8.37 14.36
N ASN A 97 0.12 -8.25 13.67
CA ASN A 97 1.41 -7.99 14.31
C ASN A 97 1.43 -6.58 14.94
N PHE A 98 1.97 -6.46 16.17
CA PHE A 98 2.16 -5.19 16.85
C PHE A 98 2.95 -4.17 16.03
N ALA A 99 3.96 -4.59 15.28
CA ALA A 99 4.75 -3.72 14.42
C ALA A 99 3.89 -2.97 13.39
N ALA A 100 2.86 -3.63 12.83
CA ALA A 100 1.93 -3.02 11.89
C ALA A 100 1.07 -1.95 12.58
N TYR A 101 0.60 -2.23 13.80
CA TYR A 101 -0.15 -1.28 14.61
C TYR A 101 0.68 -0.05 14.98
N GLU A 102 1.92 -0.27 15.46
CA GLU A 102 2.85 0.79 15.78
C GLU A 102 3.14 1.68 14.56
N SER A 103 3.35 1.07 13.40
CA SER A 103 3.54 1.78 12.12
C SER A 103 2.34 2.65 11.75
N ALA A 104 1.11 2.17 11.96
CA ALA A 104 -0.10 2.95 11.71
C ALA A 104 -0.24 4.14 12.68
N VAL A 105 0.04 3.94 13.97
CA VAL A 105 0.03 5.00 14.99
C VAL A 105 1.05 6.08 14.68
N LEU A 106 2.29 5.68 14.38
CA LEU A 106 3.34 6.61 14.00
C LEU A 106 3.01 7.28 12.66
N GLY A 107 2.35 6.57 11.74
CA GLY A 107 1.82 7.12 10.48
C GLY A 107 1.01 8.40 10.69
N VAL A 108 0.06 8.36 11.63
CA VAL A 108 -0.72 9.55 12.02
C VAL A 108 0.17 10.61 12.67
N ALA A 109 1.10 10.20 13.52
CA ALA A 109 2.02 11.10 14.23
C ALA A 109 2.90 11.95 13.29
N ASN A 110 3.33 11.39 12.16
CA ASN A 110 4.21 12.05 11.18
C ASN A 110 3.46 12.53 9.92
N ALA A 111 2.12 12.59 9.95
CA ALA A 111 1.34 13.03 8.79
C ALA A 111 1.74 14.45 8.32
N ASP A 112 2.08 15.34 9.27
CA ASP A 112 2.50 16.70 8.99
C ASP A 112 3.89 16.74 8.31
N LYS A 113 4.84 15.91 8.78
CA LYS A 113 6.17 15.77 8.14
C LYS A 113 6.08 15.25 6.69
N LEU A 114 5.19 14.28 6.44
CA LEU A 114 4.92 13.82 5.07
C LEU A 114 4.33 14.93 4.21
N GLN A 115 3.45 15.75 4.77
CA GLN A 115 2.88 16.89 4.07
C GLN A 115 3.94 17.97 3.78
N GLU A 116 4.82 18.26 4.73
CA GLU A 116 5.97 19.17 4.56
C GLU A 116 6.89 18.69 3.45
N LEU A 117 7.30 17.40 3.47
CA LEU A 117 8.13 16.78 2.44
C LEU A 117 7.48 16.87 1.04
N ARG A 118 6.17 16.67 0.95
CA ARG A 118 5.45 16.79 -0.33
C ARG A 118 5.33 18.24 -0.80
N ARG A 119 5.34 19.21 0.10
CA ARG A 119 5.29 20.65 -0.22
C ARG A 119 6.66 21.20 -0.60
N SER A 120 7.74 20.64 -0.07
CA SER A 120 9.11 21.07 -0.36
C SER A 120 9.62 20.67 -1.74
N ARG A 121 8.84 19.90 -2.52
CA ARG A 121 9.24 19.38 -3.83
C ARG A 121 8.22 19.70 -4.93
N PRO A 122 8.64 19.69 -6.21
CA PRO A 122 7.71 19.80 -7.33
C PRO A 122 6.59 18.77 -7.23
N LYS A 123 5.38 19.20 -7.57
CA LYS A 123 4.22 18.29 -7.59
C LYS A 123 4.39 17.33 -8.76
N ARG A 124 4.25 16.03 -8.47
CA ARG A 124 4.13 15.02 -9.53
C ARG A 124 2.93 15.35 -10.43
N PRO A 125 3.02 15.07 -11.74
CA PRO A 125 1.91 15.18 -12.65
C PRO A 125 0.73 14.37 -12.17
N ARG A 126 -0.46 14.89 -12.42
CA ARG A 126 -1.69 14.17 -12.15
C ARG A 126 -2.08 13.43 -13.43
N PRO A 127 -2.20 12.09 -13.40
CA PRO A 127 -2.74 11.32 -14.51
C PRO A 127 -4.03 11.95 -15.06
N VAL A 128 -4.10 12.14 -16.38
CA VAL A 128 -5.33 12.51 -17.06
C VAL A 128 -6.13 11.24 -17.27
N ILE A 129 -7.14 11.04 -16.42
CA ILE A 129 -8.01 9.87 -16.45
C ILE A 129 -9.30 10.25 -17.17
N PRO A 130 -9.69 9.56 -18.26
CA PRO A 130 -10.94 9.83 -18.96
C PRO A 130 -12.18 9.63 -18.08
N GLY A 131 -13.15 10.53 -18.24
CA GLY A 131 -14.41 10.51 -17.50
C GLY A 131 -14.40 11.36 -16.22
N PRO A 132 -15.55 11.44 -15.52
CA PRO A 132 -15.66 12.20 -14.28
C PRO A 132 -14.85 11.56 -13.16
N ARG A 133 -14.52 12.35 -12.14
CA ARG A 133 -13.99 11.77 -10.90
C ARG A 133 -15.08 10.96 -10.20
N PRO A 134 -14.75 9.79 -9.64
CA PRO A 134 -15.68 9.01 -8.84
C PRO A 134 -16.30 9.83 -7.70
N PRO A 135 -17.62 9.72 -7.48
CA PRO A 135 -18.26 10.36 -6.35
C PRO A 135 -17.73 9.76 -5.03
N LYS A 136 -17.81 10.54 -3.95
CA LYS A 136 -17.65 9.98 -2.60
C LYS A 136 -18.89 9.16 -2.31
N GLY A 137 -18.78 7.83 -2.39
CA GLY A 137 -19.86 6.91 -2.06
C GLY A 137 -20.25 6.96 -0.58
N PRO A 138 -21.29 6.20 -0.18
CA PRO A 138 -21.74 6.08 1.21
C PRO A 138 -20.63 5.52 2.12
N LEU A 139 -20.73 5.83 3.41
CA LEU A 139 -19.80 5.34 4.44
C LEU A 139 -20.61 4.81 5.64
N PRO A 140 -20.60 3.49 5.92
CA PRO A 140 -20.01 2.41 5.11
C PRO A 140 -20.79 2.14 3.82
N ASP A 141 -20.08 1.58 2.84
CA ASP A 141 -20.64 1.13 1.57
C ASP A 141 -21.08 -0.34 1.67
N HIS A 142 -22.18 -0.73 1.01
CA HIS A 142 -22.65 -2.13 1.00
C HIS A 142 -22.66 -2.63 -0.44
N LEU A 143 -21.69 -3.48 -0.76
CA LEU A 143 -21.56 -4.10 -2.07
C LEU A 143 -22.41 -5.37 -2.10
N LYS A 144 -23.66 -5.24 -2.56
CA LYS A 144 -24.66 -6.31 -2.53
C LYS A 144 -24.27 -7.52 -3.37
N GLU A 145 -23.57 -7.29 -4.48
CA GLU A 145 -23.12 -8.29 -5.44
C GLU A 145 -22.14 -9.30 -4.81
N VAL A 146 -21.36 -8.85 -3.84
CA VAL A 146 -20.34 -9.65 -3.14
C VAL A 146 -20.75 -9.93 -1.68
N GLY A 147 -21.84 -9.30 -1.19
CA GLY A 147 -22.35 -9.49 0.17
C GLY A 147 -21.42 -8.94 1.25
N VAL A 148 -20.71 -7.84 0.98
CA VAL A 148 -19.76 -7.24 1.92
C VAL A 148 -20.05 -5.77 2.21
N TRP A 149 -19.84 -5.40 3.46
CA TRP A 149 -19.76 -4.01 3.89
C TRP A 149 -18.32 -3.55 3.75
N ALA A 150 -18.10 -2.31 3.30
CA ALA A 150 -16.78 -1.79 3.03
C ALA A 150 -16.63 -0.34 3.49
N VAL A 151 -15.42 0.04 3.88
CA VAL A 151 -15.05 1.42 4.18
C VAL A 151 -13.71 1.73 3.52
N LYS A 152 -13.54 2.98 3.08
CA LYS A 152 -12.29 3.42 2.48
C LYS A 152 -11.13 3.22 3.46
N LEU A 153 -10.09 2.53 3.00
CA LEU A 153 -8.86 2.35 3.74
C LEU A 153 -7.85 3.42 3.31
N PRO A 154 -7.34 4.28 4.21
CA PRO A 154 -6.23 5.17 3.89
C PRO A 154 -4.91 4.37 3.85
N SER A 155 -4.77 3.49 2.85
CA SER A 155 -3.66 2.55 2.74
C SER A 155 -2.47 3.11 1.96
N THR A 156 -1.30 2.51 2.21
CA THR A 156 -0.07 2.75 1.46
C THR A 156 -0.18 2.22 0.03
N ASP A 157 -0.95 1.17 -0.20
CA ASP A 157 -1.15 0.57 -1.54
C ASP A 157 -1.79 1.57 -2.50
N ALA A 158 -2.78 2.35 -2.02
CA ALA A 158 -3.36 3.42 -2.81
C ALA A 158 -2.35 4.53 -3.16
N ILE A 159 -1.31 4.71 -2.34
CA ILE A 159 -0.22 5.67 -2.59
C ILE A 159 0.78 5.08 -3.60
N VAL A 160 1.18 3.83 -3.44
CA VAL A 160 2.07 3.10 -4.37
C VAL A 160 1.49 3.12 -5.77
N VAL A 161 0.25 2.67 -5.92
CA VAL A 161 -0.44 2.63 -7.22
C VAL A 161 -0.53 4.02 -7.86
N ARG A 162 -0.82 5.06 -7.07
CA ARG A 162 -0.84 6.44 -7.60
C ARG A 162 0.54 6.92 -8.03
N ARG A 163 1.61 6.51 -7.35
CA ARG A 163 2.98 6.84 -7.76
C ARG A 163 3.30 6.18 -9.10
N THR A 164 2.96 4.92 -9.28
CA THR A 164 3.13 4.19 -10.54
C THR A 164 2.35 4.83 -11.68
N LEU A 165 1.06 5.16 -11.47
CA LEU A 165 0.27 5.87 -12.48
C LEU A 165 0.81 7.26 -12.81
N SER A 166 1.33 8.00 -11.82
CA SER A 166 1.96 9.30 -12.05
C SER A 166 3.25 9.15 -12.87
N CYS A 167 4.03 8.11 -12.58
CA CYS A 167 5.25 7.78 -13.32
C CYS A 167 4.95 7.41 -14.78
N LEU A 168 3.90 6.62 -15.03
CA LEU A 168 3.46 6.26 -16.38
C LEU A 168 2.85 7.43 -17.14
N ALA A 169 2.24 8.39 -16.45
CA ALA A 169 1.78 9.62 -17.09
C ALA A 169 2.94 10.46 -17.66
N GLU A 170 4.12 10.41 -17.02
CA GLU A 170 5.34 11.05 -17.53
C GLU A 170 6.08 10.17 -18.54
N ASN A 171 6.01 8.84 -18.37
CA ASN A 171 6.76 7.86 -19.15
C ASN A 171 5.80 6.78 -19.66
N PRO A 172 5.03 7.03 -20.74
CA PRO A 172 4.01 6.10 -21.23
C PRO A 172 4.59 4.74 -21.66
N GLY A 173 5.85 4.71 -22.09
CA GLY A 173 6.59 3.49 -22.42
C GLY A 173 7.27 2.81 -21.22
N GLY A 174 7.05 3.28 -19.99
CA GLY A 174 7.79 2.84 -18.80
C GLY A 174 9.11 3.60 -18.60
N LEU A 175 9.73 3.42 -17.43
CA LEU A 175 11.01 4.07 -17.10
C LEU A 175 12.17 3.37 -17.83
N PRO A 176 13.03 4.09 -18.55
CA PRO A 176 14.21 3.50 -19.16
C PRO A 176 15.22 3.06 -18.10
N ASP A 177 15.86 1.92 -18.33
CA ASP A 177 17.04 1.48 -17.57
C ASP A 177 18.32 2.22 -18.03
N VAL A 178 19.37 2.19 -17.21
CA VAL A 178 20.68 2.81 -17.50
C VAL A 178 21.35 2.14 -18.71
N LYS A 179 21.10 0.85 -18.92
CA LYS A 179 21.63 0.06 -20.04
C LYS A 179 20.56 -0.88 -20.60
N GLU A 180 19.86 -0.45 -21.66
CA GLU A 180 18.90 -1.28 -22.38
C GLU A 180 19.42 -1.63 -23.78
N SER A 181 19.24 -2.89 -24.18
CA SER A 181 19.31 -3.29 -25.59
C SER A 181 18.05 -2.84 -26.34
N THR A 182 18.11 -2.77 -27.66
CA THR A 182 16.93 -2.44 -28.50
C THR A 182 15.74 -3.34 -28.21
N GLU A 183 15.99 -4.65 -28.01
CA GLU A 183 14.93 -5.62 -27.67
C GLU A 183 14.31 -5.35 -26.29
N GLN A 184 15.11 -4.91 -25.31
CA GLN A 184 14.61 -4.54 -23.98
C GLN A 184 13.73 -3.30 -24.04
N ILE A 185 14.13 -2.28 -24.82
CA ILE A 185 13.32 -1.07 -25.06
C ILE A 185 11.97 -1.45 -25.67
N GLU A 186 11.97 -2.24 -26.74
CA GLU A 186 10.73 -2.66 -27.41
C GLU A 186 9.80 -3.43 -26.47
N ARG A 187 10.34 -4.38 -25.68
CA ARG A 187 9.55 -5.14 -24.70
C ARG A 187 8.99 -4.25 -23.59
N ARG A 188 9.80 -3.32 -23.09
CA ARG A 188 9.39 -2.36 -22.05
C ARG A 188 8.25 -1.49 -22.56
N GLU A 189 8.41 -0.84 -23.70
CA GLU A 189 7.41 0.03 -24.29
C GLU A 189 6.13 -0.72 -24.66
N ALA A 190 6.25 -1.90 -25.29
CA ALA A 190 5.12 -2.74 -25.63
C ALA A 190 4.32 -3.18 -24.40
N PHE A 191 4.97 -3.41 -23.26
CA PHE A 191 4.28 -3.76 -22.03
C PHE A 191 3.62 -2.54 -21.38
N TRP A 192 4.36 -1.48 -21.12
CA TRP A 192 3.89 -0.35 -20.31
C TRP A 192 2.85 0.51 -21.04
N SER A 193 2.92 0.61 -22.37
CA SER A 193 1.91 1.31 -23.17
C SER A 193 0.51 0.67 -23.12
N THR A 194 0.41 -0.60 -22.69
CA THR A 194 -0.89 -1.29 -22.54
C THR A 194 -1.63 -0.90 -21.25
N ILE A 195 -0.93 -0.30 -20.29
CA ILE A 195 -1.48 0.07 -18.99
C ILE A 195 -2.31 1.35 -19.14
N LYS A 196 -3.59 1.27 -18.75
CA LYS A 196 -4.50 2.42 -18.83
C LYS A 196 -4.62 3.10 -17.48
N LEU A 197 -4.51 4.42 -17.47
CA LEU A 197 -4.60 5.21 -16.23
C LEU A 197 -6.05 5.20 -15.71
N ALA A 198 -6.21 4.94 -14.41
CA ALA A 198 -7.53 4.89 -13.76
C ALA A 198 -7.48 5.45 -12.34
N HIS A 199 -8.63 5.86 -11.80
CA HIS A 199 -8.74 6.21 -10.40
C HIS A 199 -8.62 4.95 -9.54
N PHE A 200 -7.66 4.92 -8.63
CA PHE A 200 -7.48 3.77 -7.74
C PHE A 200 -7.79 4.08 -6.28
N GLY A 201 -8.47 3.14 -5.63
CA GLY A 201 -8.78 3.17 -4.21
C GLY A 201 -8.80 1.78 -3.59
N VAL A 202 -8.50 1.72 -2.30
CA VAL A 202 -8.60 0.49 -1.50
C VAL A 202 -9.69 0.68 -0.46
N LYS A 203 -10.54 -0.33 -0.33
CA LYS A 203 -11.54 -0.44 0.73
C LYS A 203 -11.23 -1.67 1.56
N ILE A 204 -11.37 -1.56 2.88
CA ILE A 204 -11.38 -2.72 3.77
C ILE A 204 -12.82 -3.18 3.93
N ALA A 205 -13.04 -4.49 3.82
CA ALA A 205 -14.36 -5.09 3.74
C ALA A 205 -14.57 -6.17 4.81
N SER A 206 -15.83 -6.37 5.18
CA SER A 206 -16.28 -7.45 6.05
C SER A 206 -17.66 -7.92 5.63
N LYS A 207 -17.92 -9.23 5.79
CA LYS A 207 -19.26 -9.82 5.61
C LYS A 207 -20.30 -9.28 6.62
N SER A 208 -19.85 -8.61 7.69
CA SER A 208 -20.72 -8.06 8.74
C SER A 208 -20.57 -6.54 8.89
N LEU A 209 -21.69 -5.84 9.01
CA LEU A 209 -21.72 -4.40 9.34
C LEU A 209 -20.97 -4.11 10.66
N LEU A 210 -21.10 -5.00 11.66
CA LEU A 210 -20.37 -4.87 12.92
C LEU A 210 -18.85 -4.93 12.71
N GLY A 211 -18.38 -5.76 11.76
CA GLY A 211 -16.97 -5.83 11.39
C GLY A 211 -16.45 -4.51 10.84
N VAL A 212 -17.22 -3.86 9.97
CA VAL A 212 -16.85 -2.54 9.42
C VAL A 212 -16.89 -1.45 10.47
N ILE A 213 -17.89 -1.46 11.36
CA ILE A 213 -17.93 -0.53 12.51
C ILE A 213 -16.69 -0.69 13.37
N ARG A 214 -16.20 -1.91 13.60
CA ARG A 214 -14.93 -2.14 14.32
C ARG A 214 -13.73 -1.53 13.60
N PHE A 215 -13.61 -1.67 12.27
CA PHE A 215 -12.54 -1.01 11.51
C PHE A 215 -12.57 0.51 11.67
N ILE A 216 -13.77 1.11 11.57
CA ILE A 216 -13.96 2.55 11.75
C ILE A 216 -13.54 2.97 13.16
N THR A 217 -14.00 2.28 14.20
CA THR A 217 -13.66 2.59 15.59
C THR A 217 -12.16 2.56 15.85
N VAL A 218 -11.45 1.54 15.37
CA VAL A 218 -9.98 1.46 15.50
C VAL A 218 -9.29 2.59 14.75
N GLY A 219 -9.75 2.91 13.53
CA GLY A 219 -9.25 4.05 12.75
C GLY A 219 -9.46 5.38 13.47
N VAL A 220 -10.61 5.58 14.12
CA VAL A 220 -10.92 6.77 14.92
C VAL A 220 -9.99 6.87 16.13
N PHE A 221 -9.76 5.78 16.86
CA PHE A 221 -8.81 5.78 17.99
C PHE A 221 -7.40 6.16 17.55
N ILE A 222 -6.89 5.55 16.48
CA ILE A 222 -5.57 5.88 15.94
C ILE A 222 -5.53 7.35 15.48
N GLY A 223 -6.55 7.84 14.79
CA GLY A 223 -6.63 9.21 14.30
C GLY A 223 -6.68 10.27 15.41
N LEU A 224 -7.48 10.04 16.45
CA LEU A 224 -7.64 10.98 17.57
C LEU A 224 -6.45 10.99 18.51
N PHE A 225 -5.97 9.81 18.91
CA PHE A 225 -4.90 9.70 19.91
C PHE A 225 -3.49 9.71 19.29
N GLY A 226 -3.33 9.39 18.01
CA GLY A 226 -2.02 9.28 17.36
C GLY A 226 -1.24 10.59 17.23
N LYS A 227 -1.92 11.75 17.32
CA LYS A 227 -1.27 13.06 17.17
C LYS A 227 -0.52 13.54 18.43
N THR A 228 -1.03 13.22 19.62
CA THR A 228 -0.45 13.72 20.88
C THR A 228 0.51 12.72 21.49
N GLY A 229 1.51 13.19 22.25
CA GLY A 229 2.48 12.29 22.91
C GLY A 229 1.80 11.33 23.89
N ILE A 230 0.89 11.84 24.71
CA ILE A 230 0.12 11.04 25.68
C ILE A 230 -0.82 10.06 24.97
N GLY A 231 -1.51 10.51 23.92
CA GLY A 231 -2.40 9.65 23.14
C GLY A 231 -1.66 8.50 22.46
N ARG A 232 -0.50 8.78 21.85
CA ARG A 232 0.37 7.73 21.29
C ARG A 232 0.82 6.75 22.36
N TRP A 233 1.25 7.26 23.52
CA TRP A 233 1.64 6.40 24.63
C TRP A 233 0.49 5.47 25.04
N LEU A 234 -0.75 5.95 25.12
CA LEU A 234 -1.93 5.11 25.41
C LEU A 234 -2.15 4.02 24.36
N LEU A 235 -2.13 4.38 23.07
CA LEU A 235 -2.30 3.44 21.96
C LEU A 235 -1.25 2.33 22.01
N LEU A 236 0.03 2.68 22.17
CA LEU A 236 1.15 1.73 22.18
C LEU A 236 1.28 0.95 23.50
N LYS A 237 0.85 1.53 24.63
CA LYS A 237 0.85 0.84 25.93
C LYS A 237 -0.26 -0.20 25.99
N PHE A 238 -1.45 0.11 25.46
CA PHE A 238 -2.65 -0.72 25.53
C PHE A 238 -3.22 -1.07 24.14
N PRO A 239 -2.44 -1.68 23.23
CA PRO A 239 -2.87 -1.92 21.85
C PRO A 239 -4.11 -2.81 21.76
N SER A 240 -4.27 -3.79 22.65
CA SER A 240 -5.45 -4.66 22.67
C SER A 240 -6.74 -3.88 22.94
N LEU A 241 -6.71 -2.90 23.83
CA LEU A 241 -7.88 -2.07 24.15
C LEU A 241 -8.27 -1.21 22.94
N PHE A 242 -7.31 -0.48 22.37
CA PHE A 242 -7.54 0.46 21.28
C PHE A 242 -7.63 -0.20 19.89
N SER A 243 -7.46 -1.51 19.81
CA SER A 243 -7.68 -2.31 18.59
C SER A 243 -8.83 -3.30 18.70
N LEU A 244 -9.59 -3.27 19.80
CA LEU A 244 -10.65 -4.25 20.07
C LEU A 244 -10.11 -5.71 20.04
N GLY A 245 -8.85 -5.85 20.46
CA GLY A 245 -8.11 -7.09 20.60
C GLY A 245 -7.52 -7.66 19.31
N TRP A 246 -7.55 -6.92 18.19
CA TRP A 246 -6.85 -7.31 16.95
C TRP A 246 -5.33 -7.26 17.08
N PHE A 247 -4.77 -6.35 17.88
CA PHE A 247 -3.33 -6.20 18.06
C PHE A 247 -2.92 -6.41 19.52
N ARG A 248 -1.85 -7.18 19.74
CA ARG A 248 -1.28 -7.45 21.07
C ARG A 248 0.24 -7.32 21.02
N LYS A 249 0.86 -6.90 22.14
CA LYS A 249 2.34 -6.74 22.22
C LYS A 249 3.10 -8.03 21.99
N LYS A 250 2.57 -9.17 22.45
CA LYS A 250 3.21 -10.48 22.28
C LYS A 250 3.03 -11.08 20.88
N GLY A 251 2.41 -10.37 19.95
CA GLY A 251 2.06 -10.89 18.63
C GLY A 251 0.96 -11.97 18.66
N PRO A 252 0.62 -12.55 17.49
CA PRO A 252 -0.24 -13.73 17.40
C PRO A 252 0.45 -14.97 17.96
N THR A 253 -0.31 -15.93 18.49
CA THR A 253 0.21 -17.26 18.86
C THR A 253 0.48 -18.11 17.60
N GLU A 254 1.32 -19.15 17.72
CA GLU A 254 1.58 -20.07 16.60
C GLU A 254 0.27 -20.68 16.04
N ASP A 255 -0.66 -21.06 16.91
CA ASP A 255 -1.99 -21.53 16.52
C ASP A 255 -2.82 -20.47 15.77
N GLU A 256 -2.73 -19.19 16.17
CA GLU A 256 -3.42 -18.09 15.49
C GLU A 256 -2.82 -17.86 14.09
N VAL A 257 -1.51 -18.04 13.92
CA VAL A 257 -0.82 -17.98 12.62
C VAL A 257 -1.19 -19.17 11.74
N ALA A 258 -1.24 -20.38 12.30
CA ALA A 258 -1.60 -21.60 11.58
C ALA A 258 -3.06 -21.62 11.07
N CYS A 259 -3.96 -20.89 11.74
CA CYS A 259 -5.36 -20.72 11.33
C CYS A 259 -5.59 -19.60 10.29
N ILE A 260 -4.52 -18.90 9.85
CA ILE A 260 -4.61 -18.03 8.68
C ILE A 260 -4.59 -18.97 7.48
N ASN A 261 -5.71 -19.07 6.76
CA ASN A 261 -5.82 -19.91 5.57
C ASN A 261 -4.76 -19.48 4.54
N THR A 262 -3.60 -20.13 4.55
CA THR A 262 -2.76 -20.25 3.38
C THR A 262 -3.57 -21.07 2.40
N LEU A 263 -4.08 -20.44 1.34
CA LEU A 263 -4.65 -21.16 0.20
C LEU A 263 -3.73 -22.35 -0.12
N PRO A 264 -4.20 -23.61 0.00
CA PRO A 264 -3.40 -24.73 -0.45
C PRO A 264 -3.34 -24.62 -1.97
N TYR A 265 -2.19 -24.18 -2.49
CA TYR A 265 -1.81 -24.22 -3.91
C TYR A 265 -1.61 -25.68 -4.39
N HIS A 266 -2.56 -26.58 -4.09
CA HIS A 266 -2.37 -28.00 -4.34
C HIS A 266 -3.54 -28.77 -4.96
N ASN A 267 -4.67 -28.16 -5.35
CA ASN A 267 -5.75 -28.91 -6.01
C ASN A 267 -6.56 -28.08 -7.03
N ALA A 268 -5.88 -27.48 -8.01
CA ALA A 268 -6.53 -26.93 -9.20
C ALA A 268 -5.81 -27.37 -10.50
N LEU A 269 -5.43 -28.64 -10.55
CA LEU A 269 -5.11 -29.37 -11.77
C LEU A 269 -5.58 -30.81 -11.56
N HIS A 270 -6.90 -31.03 -11.63
CA HIS A 270 -7.55 -32.27 -12.01
C HIS A 270 -9.06 -32.09 -11.83
N LYS A 271 -9.70 -31.53 -12.85
CA LYS A 271 -11.01 -31.94 -13.40
C LYS A 271 -11.30 -31.11 -14.64
#